data_AF-A0A431VSH4-F1
#
_entry.id   AF-A0A431VSH4-F1
#
_cell.length_a   1.000
_cell.length_b   1.000
_cell.length_c   1.000
_cell.angle_alpha   90.00
_cell.angle_beta   90.00
_cell.angle_gamma   90.00
#
_symmetry.space_group_name_H-M   'P 1'
#
loop_
_entity.id
_entity.type
_entity.pdbx_description
1 polymer ?
#
loop_
_entity_poly.entity_id
_entity_poly.type
_entity_poly.pdbx_seq_one_letter_code
_entity_poly.pdbx_strand_id
1 'polypeptide(L)'
;MRIYNHINKLVASLLLLVFSASAHYEDSEVNTMDPYDMVEAVANRTFDRFHHDIDIIKTNPDHLKVIVSDELMPYIDYKYASYKVMGSYLKKTTKEQRERFVTAFQGYLISTYAQAFTEYTDQKVKFAPPADFTHENMVNVNVQVIEAGRPPIKLQFRVRRLKDDSWKAFDLVAEGVSLLASKSSEISNLIRQKGIDTVILDLEQRTQGHIIRDPKGKKV
;
A
#
# COMPACT_ATOMS: atom_id res chain seq x y z
N MET A 1 -84.19 3.20 -17.81
CA MET A 1 -84.25 3.26 -19.29
C MET A 1 -82.89 3.72 -19.80
N ARG A 2 -82.23 2.88 -20.62
CA ARG A 2 -80.94 3.06 -21.35
C ARG A 2 -79.69 3.16 -20.46
N ILE A 3 -78.84 2.14 -20.25
CA ILE A 3 -78.10 1.24 -21.17
C ILE A 3 -77.48 2.01 -22.35
N TYR A 4 -76.15 2.21 -22.31
CA TYR A 4 -75.26 2.01 -23.45
C TYR A 4 -73.81 1.79 -22.97
N ASN A 5 -73.34 0.57 -23.18
CA ASN A 5 -71.92 0.19 -23.19
C ASN A 5 -71.30 0.69 -24.52
N HIS A 6 -70.04 1.16 -24.50
CA HIS A 6 -68.91 0.49 -25.17
C HIS A 6 -67.65 1.39 -25.38
N ILE A 7 -66.51 0.84 -24.92
CA ILE A 7 -65.28 0.56 -25.70
C ILE A 7 -64.20 1.66 -25.88
N ASN A 8 -62.96 1.21 -25.59
CA ASN A 8 -61.61 1.68 -25.94
C ASN A 8 -60.98 2.76 -25.04
N LYS A 9 -60.09 2.39 -24.10
CA LYS A 9 -58.66 1.96 -24.24
C LYS A 9 -57.69 3.14 -24.35
N LEU A 10 -56.65 3.06 -23.50
CA LEU A 10 -55.36 3.76 -23.55
C LEU A 10 -55.36 5.23 -23.10
N VAL A 11 -54.90 5.49 -21.88
CA VAL A 11 -53.59 6.14 -21.64
C VAL A 11 -53.06 5.63 -20.30
N ALA A 12 -51.90 4.97 -20.37
CA ALA A 12 -51.08 4.54 -19.25
C ALA A 12 -50.29 5.73 -18.66
N SER A 13 -49.61 5.48 -17.53
CA SER A 13 -48.65 6.35 -16.78
C SER A 13 -49.27 6.91 -15.49
N LEU A 14 -48.65 6.85 -14.31
CA LEU A 14 -47.22 6.81 -14.01
C LEU A 14 -47.04 6.27 -12.57
N LEU A 15 -46.39 5.11 -12.43
CA LEU A 15 -45.87 4.63 -11.15
C LEU A 15 -44.47 5.24 -11.00
N LEU A 16 -44.32 6.28 -10.18
CA LEU A 16 -43.01 6.79 -9.77
C LEU A 16 -42.38 5.78 -8.79
N LEU A 17 -41.56 4.87 -9.32
CA LEU A 17 -40.55 4.17 -8.54
C LEU A 17 -39.40 5.16 -8.31
N VAL A 18 -39.34 5.73 -7.12
CA VAL A 18 -38.16 6.46 -6.65
C VAL A 18 -37.09 5.41 -6.33
N PHE A 19 -36.33 5.00 -7.34
CA PHE A 19 -35.11 4.22 -7.12
C PHE A 19 -34.08 5.21 -6.59
N SER A 20 -33.88 5.19 -5.27
CA SER A 20 -32.76 5.91 -4.65
C SER A 20 -31.49 5.23 -5.14
N ALA A 21 -30.84 5.83 -6.15
CA ALA A 21 -29.51 5.43 -6.56
C ALA A 21 -28.55 5.79 -5.43
N SER A 22 -28.36 4.86 -4.50
CA SER A 22 -27.16 4.85 -3.67
C SER A 22 -26.00 4.78 -4.65
N ALA A 23 -25.18 5.84 -4.71
CA ALA A 23 -23.89 5.78 -5.38
C ALA A 23 -23.08 4.72 -4.63
N HIS A 24 -23.13 3.47 -5.12
CA HIS A 24 -22.16 2.47 -4.73
C HIS A 24 -20.82 3.00 -5.22
N TYR A 25 -19.94 3.33 -4.26
CA TYR A 25 -18.53 3.51 -4.56
C TYR A 25 -18.06 2.13 -5.03
N GLU A 26 -18.04 1.92 -6.34
CA GLU A 26 -17.59 0.69 -6.94
C GLU A 26 -16.08 0.67 -6.72
N ASP A 27 -15.64 -0.07 -5.69
CA ASP A 27 -14.24 -0.28 -5.40
C ASP A 27 -13.66 -1.07 -6.59
N SER A 28 -13.14 -0.34 -7.58
CA SER A 28 -12.56 -0.93 -8.77
C SER A 28 -11.37 -1.78 -8.35
N GLU A 29 -11.48 -3.09 -8.53
CA GLU A 29 -10.43 -4.05 -8.18
C GLU A 29 -9.09 -3.62 -8.79
N VAL A 30 -8.02 -3.61 -7.97
CA VAL A 30 -6.67 -3.27 -8.45
C VAL A 30 -6.23 -4.31 -9.47
N ASN A 31 -5.90 -3.86 -10.69
CA ASN A 31 -5.32 -4.72 -11.71
C ASN A 31 -3.91 -5.17 -11.30
N THR A 32 -3.79 -6.39 -10.77
CA THR A 32 -2.49 -6.96 -10.39
C THR A 32 -1.73 -7.59 -11.55
N MET A 33 -2.28 -7.58 -12.77
CA MET A 33 -1.65 -8.20 -13.95
C MET A 33 -0.71 -7.24 -14.69
N ASP A 34 -0.85 -5.94 -14.45
CA ASP A 34 0.05 -4.90 -14.95
C ASP A 34 0.77 -4.23 -13.76
N PRO A 35 2.12 -4.24 -13.74
CA PRO A 35 2.88 -3.68 -12.63
C PRO A 35 2.73 -2.16 -12.48
N TYR A 36 2.54 -1.44 -13.60
CA TYR A 36 2.39 0.01 -13.60
C TYR A 36 1.00 0.39 -13.10
N ASP A 37 -0.05 -0.24 -13.64
CA ASP A 37 -1.43 -0.03 -13.19
C ASP A 37 -1.58 -0.37 -11.71
N MET A 38 -1.00 -1.50 -11.28
CA MET A 38 -1.06 -1.93 -9.88
C MET A 38 -0.46 -0.86 -8.95
N VAL A 39 0.76 -0.40 -9.24
CA VAL A 39 1.44 0.57 -8.36
C VAL A 39 0.71 1.92 -8.36
N GLU A 40 0.22 2.38 -9.52
CA GLU A 40 -0.54 3.62 -9.62
C GLU A 40 -1.88 3.55 -8.87
N ALA A 41 -2.67 2.50 -9.10
CA ALA A 41 -3.96 2.30 -8.45
C ALA A 41 -3.83 2.18 -6.93
N VAL A 42 -2.84 1.43 -6.45
CA VAL A 42 -2.57 1.26 -5.01
C VAL A 42 -2.15 2.58 -4.36
N ALA A 43 -1.28 3.34 -5.02
CA ALA A 43 -0.87 4.66 -4.52
C ALA A 43 -2.08 5.61 -4.42
N ASN A 44 -2.86 5.72 -5.50
CA ASN A 44 -4.05 6.58 -5.55
C ASN A 44 -5.06 6.19 -4.48
N ARG A 45 -5.40 4.90 -4.37
CA ARG A 45 -6.32 4.39 -3.34
C ARG A 45 -5.84 4.71 -1.93
N THR A 46 -4.54 4.57 -1.67
CA THR A 46 -3.96 4.88 -0.36
C THR A 46 -4.08 6.38 -0.02
N PHE A 47 -3.83 7.27 -0.98
CA PHE A 47 -4.00 8.72 -0.79
C PHE A 47 -5.47 9.11 -0.65
N ASP A 48 -6.36 8.51 -1.44
CA ASP A 48 -7.80 8.74 -1.33
C ASP A 48 -8.31 8.32 0.05
N ARG A 49 -7.88 7.15 0.53
CA ARG A 49 -8.20 6.66 1.87
C ARG A 49 -7.66 7.57 2.97
N PHE A 50 -6.42 8.06 2.81
CA PHE A 50 -5.83 9.03 3.73
C PHE A 50 -6.68 10.30 3.82
N HIS A 51 -7.11 10.84 2.67
CA HIS A 51 -7.94 12.04 2.60
C HIS A 51 -9.32 11.85 3.20
N HIS A 52 -9.94 10.71 2.88
CA HIS A 52 -11.24 10.34 3.44
C HIS A 52 -11.20 10.24 4.97
N ASP A 53 -10.14 9.63 5.51
CA ASP A 53 -10.01 9.36 6.94
C ASP A 53 -9.24 10.46 7.70
N ILE A 54 -8.99 11.62 7.09
CA ILE A 54 -8.07 12.64 7.65
C ILE A 54 -8.44 13.10 9.07
N ASP A 55 -9.74 13.20 9.38
CA ASP A 55 -10.21 13.59 10.71
C ASP A 55 -10.04 12.47 11.75
N ILE A 56 -10.14 11.21 11.33
CA ILE A 56 -9.78 10.05 12.16
C ILE A 56 -8.28 10.08 12.42
N ILE A 57 -7.45 10.29 11.39
CA ILE A 57 -5.99 10.33 11.51
C ILE A 57 -5.52 11.48 12.42
N LYS A 58 -6.23 12.61 12.45
CA LYS A 58 -5.93 13.74 13.38
C LYS A 58 -6.13 13.36 14.84
N THR A 59 -7.16 12.57 15.15
CA THR A 59 -7.51 12.17 16.53
C THR A 59 -6.83 10.87 16.95
N ASN A 60 -6.52 10.00 16.00
CA ASN A 60 -5.86 8.72 16.18
C ASN A 60 -4.84 8.47 15.06
N PRO A 61 -3.57 8.92 15.21
CA PRO A 61 -2.53 8.70 14.21
C PRO A 61 -2.26 7.22 13.90
N ASP A 62 -2.52 6.30 14.82
CA ASP A 62 -2.37 4.86 14.57
C ASP A 62 -3.34 4.33 13.51
N HIS A 63 -4.38 5.10 13.16
CA HIS A 63 -5.25 4.78 12.02
C HIS A 63 -4.48 4.68 10.70
N LEU A 64 -3.32 5.35 10.59
CA LEU A 64 -2.42 5.17 9.44
C LEU A 64 -1.91 3.74 9.29
N LYS A 65 -1.77 2.99 10.40
CA LYS A 65 -1.40 1.56 10.33
C LYS A 65 -2.51 0.73 9.68
N VAL A 66 -3.78 1.09 9.90
CA VAL A 66 -4.93 0.44 9.24
C VAL A 66 -4.89 0.70 7.75
N ILE A 67 -4.75 1.96 7.35
CA ILE A 67 -4.65 2.34 5.92
C ILE A 67 -3.49 1.60 5.25
N VAL A 68 -2.31 1.57 5.86
CA VAL A 68 -1.15 0.86 5.29
C VAL A 68 -1.39 -0.66 5.24
N SER A 69 -1.96 -1.23 6.29
CA SER A 69 -2.28 -2.66 6.35
C SER A 69 -3.24 -3.07 5.23
N ASP A 70 -4.26 -2.27 5.00
CA ASP A 70 -5.37 -2.64 4.12
C ASP A 70 -5.08 -2.25 2.66
N GLU A 71 -4.51 -1.07 2.44
CA GLU A 71 -4.31 -0.53 1.09
C GLU A 71 -2.96 -0.92 0.47
N LEU A 72 -1.90 -1.10 1.27
CA LEU A 72 -0.56 -1.38 0.75
C LEU A 72 -0.13 -2.84 0.89
N MET A 73 -0.30 -3.43 2.07
CA MET A 73 0.28 -4.75 2.35
C MET A 73 -0.19 -5.89 1.44
N PRO A 74 -1.43 -5.92 0.91
CA PRO A 74 -1.86 -6.97 -0.02
C PRO A 74 -0.99 -7.03 -1.30
N TYR A 75 -0.45 -5.89 -1.72
CA TYR A 75 0.32 -5.71 -2.95
C TYR A 75 1.83 -5.77 -2.73
N ILE A 76 2.27 -6.03 -1.50
CA ILE A 76 3.67 -6.16 -1.14
C ILE A 76 3.99 -7.63 -0.85
N ASP A 77 5.02 -8.17 -1.51
CA ASP A 77 5.58 -9.49 -1.20
C ASP A 77 6.53 -9.36 0.00
N TYR A 78 5.93 -9.06 1.17
CA TYR A 78 6.66 -8.85 2.42
C TYR A 78 7.40 -10.12 2.87
N LYS A 79 6.94 -11.30 2.46
CA LYS A 79 7.63 -12.57 2.72
C LYS A 79 8.92 -12.69 1.92
N TYR A 80 8.88 -12.38 0.62
CA TYR A 80 10.09 -12.30 -0.19
C TYR A 80 11.05 -11.23 0.33
N ALA A 81 10.53 -10.04 0.67
CA ALA A 81 11.30 -8.96 1.26
C ALA A 81 11.98 -9.41 2.58
N SER A 82 11.23 -10.07 3.48
CA SER A 82 11.76 -10.61 4.74
C SER A 82 12.94 -11.56 4.49
N TYR A 83 12.80 -12.50 3.55
CA TYR A 83 13.85 -13.46 3.23
C TYR A 83 15.07 -12.80 2.58
N LYS A 84 14.87 -11.77 1.75
CA LYS A 84 15.95 -10.94 1.23
C LYS A 84 16.70 -10.21 2.35
N VAL A 85 15.97 -9.65 3.31
CA VAL A 85 16.56 -8.95 4.47
C VAL A 85 17.37 -9.91 5.33
N MET A 86 16.87 -11.12 5.60
CA MET A 86 17.61 -12.16 6.33
C MET A 86 18.89 -12.61 5.61
N GLY A 87 18.94 -12.51 4.28
CA GLY A 87 20.11 -12.84 3.48
C GLY A 87 20.63 -14.25 3.73
N SER A 88 21.93 -14.39 3.99
CA SER A 88 22.57 -15.69 4.24
C SER A 88 22.13 -16.37 5.54
N TYR A 89 21.60 -15.61 6.51
CA TYR A 89 21.11 -16.15 7.78
C TYR A 89 19.82 -16.97 7.61
N LEU A 90 19.06 -16.76 6.53
CA LEU A 90 17.86 -17.54 6.23
C LEU A 90 18.09 -19.06 6.24
N LYS A 91 19.29 -19.50 5.83
CA LYS A 91 19.68 -20.93 5.81
C LYS A 91 20.00 -21.48 7.20
N LYS A 92 20.25 -20.61 8.18
CA LYS A 92 20.64 -20.94 9.56
C LYS A 92 19.48 -20.85 10.55
N THR A 93 18.28 -20.49 10.07
CA THR A 93 17.09 -20.32 10.91
C THR A 93 16.13 -21.48 10.78
N THR A 94 15.42 -21.80 11.85
CA THR A 94 14.33 -22.79 11.84
C THR A 94 13.12 -22.27 11.05
N LYS A 95 12.17 -23.16 10.75
CA LYS A 95 10.89 -22.76 10.13
C LYS A 95 10.15 -21.74 11.00
N GLU A 96 10.06 -22.00 12.30
CA GLU A 96 9.40 -21.13 13.28
C GLU A 96 10.06 -19.74 13.33
N GLN A 97 11.40 -19.67 13.38
CA GLN A 97 12.11 -18.39 13.37
C GLN A 97 11.83 -17.59 12.09
N ARG A 98 11.74 -18.26 10.94
CA ARG A 98 11.39 -17.58 9.67
C ARG A 98 9.98 -17.03 9.68
N GLU A 99 9.02 -17.79 10.19
CA GLU A 99 7.62 -17.35 10.28
C GLU A 99 7.49 -16.17 11.24
N ARG A 100 8.07 -16.26 12.44
CA ARG A 100 8.12 -15.15 13.39
C ARG A 100 8.80 -13.91 12.82
N PHE A 101 9.93 -14.07 12.15
CA PHE A 101 10.62 -12.95 11.51
C PHE A 101 9.74 -12.30 10.43
N VAL A 102 9.06 -13.07 9.58
CA VAL A 102 8.17 -12.54 8.54
C VAL A 102 7.04 -11.72 9.16
N THR A 103 6.39 -12.22 10.21
CA THR A 103 5.32 -11.50 10.91
C THR A 103 5.84 -10.22 11.56
N ALA A 104 6.96 -10.30 12.28
CA ALA A 104 7.58 -9.14 12.92
C ALA A 104 8.01 -8.08 11.90
N PHE A 105 8.60 -8.52 10.77
CA PHE A 105 9.01 -7.63 9.70
C PHE A 105 7.82 -6.98 8.98
N GLN A 106 6.73 -7.70 8.77
CA GLN A 106 5.49 -7.14 8.23
C GLN A 106 4.95 -6.02 9.13
N GLY A 107 4.82 -6.25 10.44
CA GLY A 107 4.35 -5.22 11.36
C GLY A 107 5.32 -4.02 11.46
N TYR A 108 6.62 -4.27 11.31
CA TYR A 108 7.63 -3.21 11.22
C TYR A 108 7.44 -2.37 9.95
N LEU A 109 7.19 -2.99 8.79
CA LEU A 109 6.91 -2.26 7.54
C LEU A 109 5.65 -1.40 7.68
N ILE A 110 4.57 -1.97 8.24
CA ILE A 110 3.31 -1.25 8.49
C ILE A 110 3.58 0.01 9.32
N SER A 111 4.29 -0.14 10.44
CA SER A 111 4.58 0.98 11.34
C SER A 111 5.51 2.02 10.69
N THR A 112 6.50 1.56 9.92
CA THR A 112 7.46 2.44 9.24
C THR A 112 6.78 3.28 8.15
N TYR A 113 5.93 2.66 7.33
CA TYR A 113 5.22 3.38 6.28
C TYR A 113 4.13 4.28 6.87
N ALA A 114 3.39 3.82 7.86
CA ALA A 114 2.41 4.65 8.57
C ALA A 114 3.07 5.90 9.18
N GLN A 115 4.27 5.75 9.73
CA GLN A 115 5.05 6.89 10.21
C GLN A 115 5.50 7.82 9.07
N ALA A 116 5.91 7.28 7.91
CA ALA A 116 6.26 8.13 6.76
C ALA A 116 5.05 8.91 6.21
N PHE A 117 3.84 8.33 6.28
CA PHE A 117 2.60 9.01 5.88
C PHE A 117 2.26 10.24 6.74
N THR A 118 2.88 10.42 7.92
CA THR A 118 2.66 11.65 8.70
C THR A 118 3.24 12.89 8.03
N GLU A 119 4.22 12.70 7.13
CA GLU A 119 4.86 13.78 6.36
C GLU A 119 4.08 14.16 5.10
N TYR A 120 3.00 13.44 4.79
CA TYR A 120 2.17 13.75 3.63
C TYR A 120 1.36 15.03 3.87
N THR A 121 1.48 15.97 2.94
CA THR A 121 0.88 17.31 2.97
C THR A 121 0.36 17.72 1.58
N ASP A 122 -0.26 16.80 0.85
CA ASP A 122 -0.70 16.97 -0.55
C ASP A 122 0.42 17.05 -1.60
N GLN A 123 1.52 16.33 -1.39
CA GLN A 123 2.52 16.17 -2.44
C GLN A 123 1.90 15.47 -3.66
N LYS A 124 2.22 15.96 -4.86
CA LYS A 124 1.74 15.36 -6.12
C LYS A 124 2.62 14.17 -6.51
N VAL A 125 2.01 13.12 -7.03
CA VAL A 125 2.73 11.94 -7.51
C VAL A 125 2.69 11.90 -9.04
N LYS A 126 3.83 11.66 -9.66
CA LYS A 126 3.95 11.50 -11.12
C LYS A 126 4.60 10.17 -11.46
N PHE A 127 3.87 9.33 -12.18
CA PHE A 127 4.36 8.05 -12.68
C PHE A 127 5.11 8.26 -14.00
N ALA A 128 6.21 7.53 -14.18
CA ALA A 128 6.88 7.45 -15.47
C ALA A 128 6.06 6.57 -16.44
N PRO A 129 6.15 6.82 -17.75
CA PRO A 129 5.49 5.97 -18.75
C PRO A 129 5.92 4.51 -18.61
N PRO A 130 5.01 3.55 -18.87
CA PRO A 130 5.33 2.14 -18.83
C PRO A 130 6.32 1.76 -19.94
N ALA A 131 7.24 0.86 -19.61
CA ALA A 131 8.05 0.13 -20.57
C ALA A 131 7.48 -1.27 -20.78
N ASP A 132 7.77 -1.89 -21.93
CA ASP A 132 7.37 -3.29 -22.19
C ASP A 132 7.93 -4.22 -21.11
N PHE A 133 7.04 -5.03 -20.55
CA PHE A 133 7.33 -5.97 -19.47
C PHE A 133 6.94 -7.40 -19.83
N THR A 134 6.57 -7.70 -21.08
CA THR A 134 5.99 -8.99 -21.49
C THR A 134 6.80 -10.19 -21.00
N HIS A 135 8.14 -10.14 -21.11
CA HIS A 135 9.05 -11.22 -20.71
C HIS A 135 9.79 -10.96 -19.40
N GLU A 136 9.41 -9.93 -18.65
CA GLU A 136 10.09 -9.53 -17.43
C GLU A 136 9.54 -10.21 -16.18
N ASN A 137 10.43 -10.68 -15.31
CA ASN A 137 10.07 -11.20 -14.00
C ASN A 137 10.18 -10.13 -12.89
N MET A 138 10.82 -9.00 -13.19
CA MET A 138 10.95 -7.85 -12.30
C MET A 138 10.85 -6.57 -13.11
N VAL A 139 10.10 -5.60 -12.60
CA VAL A 139 9.92 -4.29 -13.24
C VAL A 139 10.23 -3.20 -12.22
N ASN A 140 10.73 -2.08 -12.70
CA ASN A 140 10.96 -0.88 -11.91
C ASN A 140 9.91 0.16 -12.30
N VAL A 141 8.97 0.44 -11.41
CA VAL A 141 7.98 1.50 -11.62
C VAL A 141 8.54 2.78 -11.01
N ASN A 142 8.93 3.72 -11.89
CA ASN A 142 9.54 4.99 -11.46
C ASN A 142 8.45 6.02 -11.14
N VAL A 143 8.62 6.69 -10.01
CA VAL A 143 7.65 7.64 -9.45
C VAL A 143 8.39 8.88 -8.96
N GLN A 144 7.79 10.05 -9.16
CA GLN A 144 8.29 11.31 -8.61
C GLN A 144 7.26 11.88 -7.65
N VAL A 145 7.70 12.18 -6.42
CA VAL A 145 6.91 12.94 -5.44
C VAL A 145 7.32 14.41 -5.56
N ILE A 146 6.35 15.26 -5.84
CA ILE A 146 6.55 16.68 -6.16
C ILE A 146 5.96 17.51 -5.03
N GLU A 147 6.83 18.29 -4.38
CA GLU A 147 6.49 19.25 -3.33
C GLU A 147 6.87 20.67 -3.80
N ALA A 148 6.01 21.66 -3.54
CA ALA A 148 6.29 23.04 -3.95
C ALA A 148 7.53 23.59 -3.23
N GLY A 149 8.46 24.18 -3.98
CA GLY A 149 9.67 24.80 -3.43
C GLY A 149 10.82 23.83 -3.13
N ARG A 150 10.69 22.54 -3.46
CA ARG A 150 11.76 21.54 -3.32
C ARG A 150 11.94 20.75 -4.63
N PRO A 151 13.14 20.21 -4.91
CA PRO A 151 13.33 19.27 -6.01
C PRO A 151 12.44 18.03 -5.85
N PRO A 152 11.91 17.46 -6.95
CA PRO A 152 11.14 16.22 -6.88
C PRO A 152 11.94 15.08 -6.30
N ILE A 153 11.33 14.33 -5.37
CA ILE A 153 11.91 13.13 -4.79
C ILE A 153 11.71 11.97 -5.76
N LYS A 154 12.79 11.28 -6.12
CA LYS A 154 12.77 10.13 -7.02
C LYS A 154 12.57 8.85 -6.23
N LEU A 155 11.46 8.18 -6.53
CA LEU A 155 11.11 6.86 -6.01
C LEU A 155 11.10 5.85 -7.15
N GLN A 156 11.44 4.61 -6.85
CA GLN A 156 11.31 3.48 -7.75
C GLN A 156 10.81 2.27 -6.97
N PHE A 157 9.62 1.80 -7.31
CA PHE A 157 9.08 0.56 -6.78
C PHE A 157 9.62 -0.60 -7.59
N ARG A 158 10.31 -1.53 -6.93
CA ARG A 158 10.71 -2.79 -7.56
C ARG A 158 9.61 -3.79 -7.33
N VAL A 159 9.01 -4.22 -8.43
CA VAL A 159 7.91 -5.17 -8.44
C VAL A 159 8.37 -6.46 -9.10
N ARG A 160 7.81 -7.57 -8.67
CA ARG A 160 8.12 -8.90 -9.19
C ARG A 160 6.86 -9.62 -9.62
N ARG A 161 7.00 -10.42 -10.67
CA ARG A 161 5.94 -11.32 -11.13
C ARG A 161 5.92 -12.57 -10.25
N LEU A 162 4.72 -13.00 -9.89
CA LEU A 162 4.44 -14.22 -9.16
C LEU A 162 4.13 -15.36 -10.14
N LYS A 163 3.87 -16.55 -9.60
CA LYS A 163 3.62 -17.76 -10.42
C LYS A 163 2.27 -17.75 -11.11
N ASP A 164 1.33 -16.97 -10.60
CA ASP A 164 0.00 -16.74 -11.15
C ASP A 164 -0.03 -15.48 -12.04
N ASP A 165 1.14 -15.03 -12.50
CA ASP A 165 1.36 -13.82 -13.31
C ASP A 165 0.99 -12.49 -12.64
N SER A 166 0.47 -12.51 -11.41
CA SER A 166 0.23 -11.29 -10.63
C SER A 166 1.55 -10.62 -10.23
N TRP A 167 1.52 -9.31 -10.05
CA TRP A 167 2.66 -8.52 -9.60
C TRP A 167 2.55 -8.17 -8.13
N LYS A 168 3.71 -8.05 -7.46
CA LYS A 168 3.81 -7.46 -6.13
C LYS A 168 5.08 -6.65 -5.98
N ALA A 169 4.98 -5.52 -5.26
CA ALA A 169 6.14 -4.75 -4.83
C ALA A 169 6.94 -5.51 -3.77
N PHE A 170 8.26 -5.36 -3.75
CA PHE A 170 9.09 -5.97 -2.70
C PHE A 170 10.21 -5.05 -2.19
N ASP A 171 10.49 -3.96 -2.89
CA ASP A 171 11.50 -2.98 -2.51
C ASP A 171 11.09 -1.59 -3.01
N LEU A 172 11.54 -0.58 -2.28
CA LEU A 172 11.43 0.83 -2.64
C LEU A 172 12.84 1.38 -2.70
N VAL A 173 13.18 1.98 -3.83
CA VAL A 173 14.44 2.70 -4.03
C VAL A 173 14.11 4.19 -3.96
N ALA A 174 14.67 4.89 -2.97
CA ALA A 174 14.52 6.33 -2.82
C ALA A 174 15.86 7.00 -3.09
N GLU A 175 15.90 7.97 -4.01
CA GLU A 175 17.13 8.67 -4.41
C GLU A 175 18.31 7.73 -4.73
N GLY A 176 18.00 6.61 -5.41
CA GLY A 176 18.99 5.60 -5.81
C GLY A 176 19.38 4.61 -4.69
N VAL A 177 18.84 4.76 -3.48
CA VAL A 177 19.14 3.88 -2.34
C VAL A 177 17.98 2.91 -2.12
N SER A 178 18.26 1.61 -2.26
CA SER A 178 17.31 0.53 -1.94
C SER A 178 17.10 0.43 -0.44
N LEU A 179 15.84 0.61 0.00
CA LEU A 179 15.49 0.47 1.41
C LEU A 179 15.65 -0.97 1.88
N LEU A 180 15.32 -1.95 1.04
CA LEU A 180 15.48 -3.37 1.36
C LEU A 180 16.95 -3.75 1.54
N ALA A 181 17.83 -3.25 0.66
CA ALA A 181 19.28 -3.52 0.74
C ALA A 181 19.87 -2.90 2.01
N SER A 182 19.56 -1.62 2.29
CA SER A 182 20.00 -0.96 3.52
C SER A 182 19.52 -1.70 4.76
N LYS A 183 18.25 -2.13 4.79
CA LYS A 183 17.71 -2.90 5.90
C LYS A 183 18.35 -4.29 6.01
N SER A 184 18.67 -4.95 4.90
CA SER A 184 19.39 -6.22 4.91
C SER A 184 20.77 -6.10 5.55
N SER A 185 21.52 -5.03 5.24
CA SER A 185 22.82 -4.77 5.88
C SER A 185 22.69 -4.53 7.38
N GLU A 186 21.70 -3.73 7.81
CA GLU A 186 21.42 -3.47 9.22
C GLU A 186 21.04 -4.76 9.96
N ILE A 187 20.07 -5.51 9.45
CA ILE A 187 19.59 -6.75 10.07
C ILE A 187 20.69 -7.82 10.09
N SER A 188 21.48 -7.95 9.03
CA SER A 188 22.61 -8.89 8.98
C SER A 188 23.66 -8.57 10.05
N ASN A 189 23.93 -7.28 10.29
CA ASN A 189 24.83 -6.86 11.37
C ASN A 189 24.24 -7.17 12.73
N LEU A 190 22.95 -6.91 12.93
CA LEU A 190 22.25 -7.22 14.18
C LEU A 190 22.21 -8.72 14.46
N ILE A 191 21.83 -9.56 13.49
CA ILE A 191 21.80 -11.03 13.67
C ILE A 191 23.20 -11.53 14.04
N ARG A 192 24.26 -10.98 13.42
CA ARG A 192 25.65 -11.33 13.76
C ARG A 192 26.00 -11.04 15.22
N GLN A 193 25.53 -9.90 15.74
CA GLN A 193 25.90 -9.40 17.07
C GLN A 193 25.09 -10.06 18.19
N LYS A 194 23.78 -10.24 18.00
CA LYS A 194 22.85 -10.62 19.08
C LYS A 194 21.96 -11.83 18.77
N GLY A 195 22.14 -12.47 17.62
CA GLY A 195 21.34 -13.62 17.20
C GLY A 195 19.98 -13.24 16.61
N ILE A 196 19.36 -14.20 15.91
CA ILE A 196 18.10 -13.99 15.20
C ILE A 196 16.92 -13.74 16.14
N ASP A 197 16.83 -14.46 17.26
CA ASP A 197 15.67 -14.35 18.17
C ASP A 197 15.58 -12.95 18.79
N THR A 198 16.72 -12.38 19.19
CA THR A 198 16.79 -10.99 19.68
C THR A 198 16.39 -9.99 18.60
N VAL A 199 16.78 -10.22 17.34
CA VAL A 199 16.36 -9.35 16.23
C VAL A 199 14.86 -9.43 15.99
N ILE A 200 14.27 -10.62 16.09
CA ILE A 200 12.81 -10.80 15.98
C ILE A 200 12.11 -10.02 17.10
N LEU A 201 12.56 -10.16 18.35
CA LEU A 201 12.00 -9.42 19.49
C LEU A 201 12.09 -7.90 19.30
N ASP A 202 13.22 -7.39 18.82
CA ASP A 202 13.38 -5.96 18.54
C ASP A 202 12.43 -5.46 17.44
N LEU A 203 12.19 -6.26 16.40
CA LEU A 203 11.21 -5.93 15.37
C LEU A 203 9.80 -5.94 15.94
N GLU A 204 9.43 -6.97 16.71
CA GLU A 204 8.15 -7.09 17.42
C GLU A 204 7.89 -5.87 18.32
N GLN A 205 8.89 -5.42 19.09
CA GLN A 205 8.77 -4.22 19.92
C GLN A 205 8.53 -2.95 19.10
N ARG A 206 9.21 -2.79 17.96
CA ARG A 206 9.00 -1.63 17.07
C ARG A 206 7.60 -1.59 16.47
N THR A 207 6.94 -2.73 16.30
CA THR A 207 5.55 -2.79 15.81
C THR A 207 4.54 -2.19 16.80
N GLN A 208 4.87 -2.21 18.09
CA GLN A 208 4.01 -1.75 19.18
C GLN A 208 4.09 -0.23 19.41
N GLY A 209 5.08 0.46 18.82
CA GLY A 209 5.21 1.91 18.95
C GLY A 209 4.05 2.66 18.30
N HIS A 210 3.51 3.66 18.99
CA HIS A 210 2.47 4.53 18.44
C HIS A 210 3.01 5.42 17.32
N ILE A 211 2.17 5.75 16.34
CA ILE A 211 2.49 6.74 15.31
C ILE A 211 2.55 8.12 15.96
N ILE A 212 3.72 8.76 15.84
CA ILE A 212 3.96 10.08 16.42
C ILE A 212 3.84 11.11 15.29
N ARG A 213 2.87 12.02 15.38
CA ARG A 213 2.86 13.21 14.54
C ARG A 213 3.69 14.28 15.23
N ASP A 214 4.73 14.80 14.59
CA ASP A 214 5.35 16.04 15.09
C ASP A 214 4.29 17.15 14.99
N PRO A 215 3.92 17.82 16.09
CA PRO A 215 2.97 18.94 16.07
C PRO A 215 3.43 20.12 15.19
N LYS A 216 4.66 20.10 14.67
CA LYS A 216 5.21 21.15 13.84
C LYS A 216 5.30 20.69 12.39
N GLY A 217 4.38 21.21 11.59
CA GLY A 217 4.64 21.56 10.19
C GLY A 217 5.74 22.64 10.08
N LYS A 218 6.94 22.37 10.60
CA LYS A 218 8.12 23.18 10.32
C LYS A 218 8.58 22.79 8.93
N LYS A 219 8.11 23.58 7.96
CA LYS A 219 8.83 23.80 6.70
C LYS A 219 10.30 24.06 7.05
N VAL A 220 11.16 23.08 6.78
CA VAL A 220 12.59 23.30 6.60
C VAL A 220 12.77 23.91 5.22
#